data_AF-A0A0B2W671-F1
#
_entry.id   AF-A0A0B2W671-F1
#
_cell.length_a   1.000
_cell.length_b   1.000
_cell.length_c   1.000
_cell.angle_alpha   90.00
_cell.angle_beta   90.00
_cell.angle_gamma   90.00
#
_symmetry.space_group_name_H-M   'P 1'
#
loop_
_entity.id
_entity.type
_entity.pdbx_description
1 polymer ?
#
loop_
_entity_poly.entity_id
_entity_poly.type
_entity_poly.pdbx_seq_one_letter_code
_entity_poly.pdbx_strand_id
1 'polypeptide(L)'
;MRTTRALCGNLNKIHWDRRVWEVGYRGPPLAQRKATGRPDYPVSGNQILLLRERFEREWEVMKCLATPYLSKEQEEPYIRLHGCPADEREQNALRKEQSTMPGEPKQIAMHKGGRQRAANVGNLLHSHRTVEDSLYEVIRRQRWD
;
A
#
# COMPACT_ATOMS: atom_id res chain seq x y z
N MET A 1 -40.16 -17.49 -22.60
CA MET A 1 -40.05 -16.06 -22.97
C MET A 1 -39.41 -15.15 -21.91
N ARG A 2 -39.32 -15.52 -20.62
CA ARG A 2 -38.62 -14.70 -19.60
C ARG A 2 -37.09 -14.88 -19.61
N THR A 3 -36.61 -16.10 -19.87
CA THR A 3 -35.18 -16.46 -19.92
C THR A 3 -34.43 -15.76 -21.05
N THR A 4 -35.01 -15.74 -22.26
CA THR A 4 -34.45 -15.04 -23.42
C THR A 4 -34.37 -13.53 -23.22
N ARG A 5 -35.32 -12.94 -22.49
CA ARG A 5 -35.35 -11.50 -22.17
C ARG A 5 -34.34 -11.10 -21.09
N ALA A 6 -33.99 -12.01 -20.19
CA ALA A 6 -32.93 -11.81 -19.19
C ALA A 6 -31.52 -11.99 -19.78
N LEU A 7 -31.34 -12.95 -20.70
CA LEU A 7 -30.05 -13.20 -21.35
C LEU A 7 -29.71 -12.17 -22.44
N CYS A 8 -30.71 -11.67 -23.18
CA CYS A 8 -30.52 -10.69 -24.25
C CYS A 8 -30.90 -9.27 -23.84
N GLY A 9 -31.20 -9.02 -22.55
CA GLY A 9 -31.50 -7.70 -22.03
C GLY A 9 -30.23 -6.87 -21.87
N ASN A 10 -30.31 -5.56 -22.10
CA ASN A 10 -29.20 -4.66 -21.77
C ASN A 10 -29.00 -4.66 -20.24
N LEU A 11 -28.01 -5.40 -19.77
CA LEU A 11 -27.67 -5.55 -18.35
C LEU A 11 -27.25 -4.22 -17.71
N ASN A 12 -26.88 -3.24 -18.53
CA ASN A 12 -26.58 -1.90 -18.06
C ASN A 12 -27.82 -0.98 -18.01
N LYS A 13 -29.03 -1.46 -18.36
CA LYS A 13 -30.24 -0.63 -18.39
C LYS A 13 -30.48 0.13 -17.08
N ILE A 14 -30.24 -0.46 -15.93
CA ILE A 14 -30.41 0.20 -14.61
C ILE A 14 -29.41 1.36 -14.40
N HIS A 15 -28.24 1.26 -15.04
CA HIS A 15 -27.20 2.28 -15.04
C HIS A 15 -27.38 3.33 -16.15
N TRP A 16 -28.03 2.97 -17.26
CA TRP A 16 -28.24 3.82 -18.43
C TRP A 16 -29.57 4.58 -18.38
N ASP A 17 -30.62 4.00 -17.78
CA ASP A 17 -31.89 4.66 -17.51
C ASP A 17 -31.72 5.64 -16.34
N ARG A 18 -31.26 6.84 -16.67
CA ARG A 18 -31.24 8.00 -15.78
C ARG A 18 -32.66 8.41 -15.39
N ARG A 19 -32.83 8.98 -14.19
CA ARG A 19 -34.13 9.56 -13.80
C ARG A 19 -34.46 10.72 -14.73
N VAL A 20 -35.75 11.02 -14.95
CA VAL A 20 -36.20 12.05 -15.90
C VAL A 20 -35.53 13.41 -15.66
N TRP A 21 -35.20 13.76 -14.42
CA TRP A 21 -34.50 15.01 -14.04
C TRP A 21 -32.97 14.95 -14.13
N GLU A 22 -32.39 13.78 -14.39
CA GLU A 22 -30.95 13.59 -14.65
C GLU A 22 -30.67 13.64 -16.17
N VAL A 23 -31.72 13.60 -17.00
CA VAL A 23 -31.66 13.82 -18.45
C VAL A 23 -31.38 15.31 -18.69
N GLY A 24 -30.19 15.64 -19.20
CA GLY A 24 -29.75 17.01 -19.44
C GLY A 24 -28.85 17.62 -18.36
N TYR A 25 -28.48 16.85 -17.31
CA TYR A 25 -27.55 17.30 -16.29
C TYR A 25 -26.14 17.58 -16.86
N ARG A 26 -25.62 18.80 -16.64
CA ARG A 26 -24.30 19.28 -17.13
C ARG A 26 -23.27 19.52 -16.00
N GLY A 27 -23.33 18.74 -14.92
CA GLY A 27 -22.38 18.84 -13.80
C GLY A 27 -21.38 17.68 -13.72
N PRO A 28 -20.60 17.57 -12.62
CA PRO A 28 -19.66 16.48 -12.36
C PRO A 28 -20.31 15.10 -12.47
N PRO A 29 -19.57 14.02 -12.78
CA PRO A 29 -20.15 12.69 -12.97
C PRO A 29 -21.01 12.27 -11.77
N LEU A 30 -22.29 11.97 -12.04
CA LEU A 30 -23.23 11.48 -11.02
C LEU A 30 -22.70 10.18 -10.41
N ALA A 31 -22.88 10.02 -9.11
CA ALA A 31 -22.46 8.81 -8.41
C ALA A 31 -23.11 7.57 -9.03
N GLN A 32 -22.31 6.52 -9.22
CA GLN A 32 -22.81 5.24 -9.71
C GLN A 32 -23.91 4.76 -8.76
N ARG A 33 -25.10 4.46 -9.31
CA ARG A 33 -26.20 3.90 -8.51
C ARG A 33 -25.73 2.63 -7.82
N LYS A 34 -25.87 2.60 -6.49
CA LYS A 34 -25.68 1.37 -5.71
C LYS A 34 -26.66 0.33 -6.27
N ALA A 35 -26.15 -0.83 -6.65
CA ALA A 35 -26.97 -1.95 -7.08
C ALA A 35 -27.77 -2.46 -5.87
N THR A 36 -28.95 -1.90 -5.64
CA THR A 36 -29.89 -2.36 -4.62
C THR A 36 -30.78 -3.44 -5.24
N GLY A 37 -30.51 -4.71 -4.95
CA GLY A 37 -31.27 -5.86 -5.45
C GLY A 37 -30.52 -7.18 -5.32
N ARG A 38 -31.21 -8.30 -5.58
CA ARG A 38 -30.55 -9.61 -5.78
C ARG A 38 -29.71 -9.52 -7.06
N PRO A 39 -28.46 -10.01 -7.07
CA PRO A 39 -27.66 -10.07 -8.30
C PRO A 39 -28.47 -10.74 -9.40
N ASP A 40 -28.49 -10.15 -10.60
CA ASP A 40 -29.23 -10.69 -11.74
C ASP A 40 -28.68 -12.06 -12.20
N TYR A 41 -27.47 -12.42 -11.75
CA TYR A 41 -26.79 -13.66 -12.11
C TYR A 41 -26.91 -14.72 -11.01
N PRO A 42 -27.19 -15.99 -11.37
CA PRO A 42 -27.09 -17.08 -10.44
C PRO A 42 -25.62 -17.28 -10.02
N VAL A 43 -25.39 -17.64 -8.76
CA VAL A 43 -24.05 -18.01 -8.26
C VAL A 43 -23.58 -19.24 -9.04
N SER A 44 -22.41 -19.13 -9.67
CA SER A 44 -21.85 -20.23 -10.46
C SER A 44 -21.23 -21.31 -9.58
N GLY A 45 -21.21 -22.57 -10.03
CA GLY A 45 -20.56 -23.67 -9.31
C GLY A 45 -19.08 -23.39 -9.00
N ASN A 46 -18.36 -22.75 -9.93
CA ASN A 46 -16.95 -22.39 -9.74
C ASN A 46 -16.76 -21.39 -8.58
N GLN A 47 -17.68 -20.42 -8.42
CA GLN A 47 -17.63 -19.49 -7.28
C GLN A 47 -17.87 -20.22 -5.95
N ILE A 48 -18.71 -21.25 -5.94
CA ILE A 48 -18.94 -22.08 -4.75
C ILE A 48 -17.69 -22.89 -4.39
N LEU A 49 -17.04 -23.50 -5.39
CA LEU A 49 -15.80 -24.26 -5.18
C LEU A 49 -14.67 -23.36 -4.64
N LEU A 50 -14.48 -22.18 -5.25
CA LEU A 50 -13.48 -21.21 -4.79
C LEU A 50 -13.77 -20.72 -3.36
N LEU A 51 -15.03 -20.54 -3.00
CA LEU A 51 -15.43 -20.16 -1.64
C LEU A 51 -15.13 -21.28 -0.63
N ARG A 52 -15.37 -22.55 -1.00
CA ARG A 52 -15.02 -23.70 -0.15
C ARG A 52 -13.52 -23.79 0.11
N GLU A 53 -12.69 -23.65 -0.93
CA GLU A 53 -11.24 -23.63 -0.76
C GLU A 53 -10.77 -22.51 0.18
N ARG A 54 -11.40 -21.32 0.09
CA ARG A 54 -11.08 -20.21 1.00
C ARG A 54 -11.43 -20.55 2.44
N PHE A 55 -12.60 -21.14 2.69
CA PHE A 55 -12.98 -21.57 4.02
C PHE A 55 -12.08 -22.67 4.58
N GLU A 56 -11.63 -23.60 3.75
CA GLU A 56 -10.67 -24.63 4.18
C GLU A 56 -9.34 -23.99 4.60
N ARG A 57 -8.81 -23.04 3.81
CA ARG A 57 -7.58 -22.30 4.15
C ARG A 57 -7.75 -21.47 5.43
N GLU A 58 -8.86 -20.76 5.57
CA GLU A 58 -9.16 -19.98 6.78
C GLU A 58 -9.26 -20.86 8.02
N TRP A 59 -9.91 -22.02 7.89
CA TRP A 59 -10.01 -23.01 8.97
C TRP A 59 -8.64 -23.53 9.40
N GLU A 60 -7.74 -23.79 8.45
CA GLU A 60 -6.36 -24.18 8.75
C GLU A 60 -5.60 -23.10 9.52
N VAL A 61 -5.70 -21.84 9.08
CA VAL A 61 -5.10 -20.71 9.79
C VAL A 61 -5.66 -20.61 11.21
N MET A 62 -6.97 -20.75 11.38
CA MET A 62 -7.60 -20.68 12.70
C MET A 62 -7.14 -21.80 13.63
N LYS A 63 -6.95 -23.03 13.15
CA LYS A 63 -6.40 -24.13 13.96
C LYS A 63 -5.01 -23.79 14.51
N CYS A 64 -4.14 -23.24 13.67
CA CYS A 64 -2.80 -22.82 14.07
C CYS A 64 -2.84 -21.68 15.10
N LEU A 65 -3.72 -20.69 14.90
CA LEU A 65 -3.88 -19.58 15.84
C LEU A 65 -4.47 -20.01 17.19
N ALA A 66 -5.34 -21.02 17.19
CA ALA A 66 -5.94 -21.57 18.40
C ALA A 66 -4.98 -22.43 19.23
N THR A 67 -3.85 -22.87 18.65
CA THR A 67 -2.85 -23.72 19.30
C THR A 67 -1.48 -23.04 19.29
N PRO A 68 -1.31 -21.92 20.02
CA PRO A 68 -0.03 -21.24 20.10
C PRO A 68 1.03 -22.15 20.75
N TYR A 69 2.28 -22.01 20.31
CA TYR A 69 3.41 -22.78 20.82
C TYR A 69 3.76 -22.43 22.27
N LEU A 70 3.61 -21.15 22.64
CA LEU A 70 3.85 -20.65 24.00
C LEU A 70 2.57 -20.05 24.58
N SER A 71 2.38 -20.22 25.88
CA SER A 71 1.37 -19.47 26.61
C SER A 71 1.87 -18.05 26.90
N LYS A 72 0.94 -17.13 27.14
CA LYS A 72 1.26 -15.74 27.51
C LYS A 72 2.23 -15.67 28.70
N GLU A 73 2.02 -16.50 29.71
CA GLU A 73 2.87 -16.56 30.91
C GLU A 73 4.30 -17.02 30.59
N GLN A 74 4.47 -17.91 29.60
CA GLN A 74 5.78 -18.37 29.15
C GLN A 74 6.52 -17.32 28.31
N GLU A 75 5.80 -16.45 27.61
CA GLU A 75 6.38 -15.36 26.79
C GLU A 75 6.80 -14.14 27.63
N GLU A 76 6.12 -13.87 28.74
CA GLU A 76 6.42 -12.73 29.63
C GLU A 76 7.90 -12.53 30.00
N PRO A 77 8.65 -13.56 30.46
CA PRO A 77 10.06 -13.37 30.81
C PRO A 77 10.91 -12.96 29.61
N TYR A 78 10.62 -13.49 28.43
CA TYR A 78 11.33 -13.14 27.20
C TYR A 78 11.06 -11.67 26.82
N ILE A 79 9.79 -11.25 26.88
CA ILE A 79 9.39 -9.86 26.59
C ILE A 79 10.03 -8.89 27.59
N ARG A 80 10.14 -9.26 28.88
CA ARG A 80 10.82 -8.42 29.88
C ARG A 80 12.32 -8.26 29.61
N LEU A 81 12.98 -9.29 29.09
CA LEU A 81 14.42 -9.27 28.79
C LEU A 81 14.75 -8.54 27.48
N HIS A 82 13.94 -8.75 26.44
CA HIS A 82 14.24 -8.28 25.08
C HIS A 82 13.37 -7.11 24.61
N GLY A 83 12.32 -6.77 25.36
CA GLY A 83 11.35 -5.76 24.99
C GLY A 83 10.16 -6.32 24.21
N CYS A 84 9.12 -5.50 24.06
CA CYS A 84 7.94 -5.87 23.28
C CYS A 84 8.15 -5.53 21.81
N PRO A 85 7.71 -6.38 20.85
CA PRO A 85 7.72 -6.04 19.43
C PRO A 85 6.94 -4.76 19.08
N ALA A 86 5.97 -4.37 19.91
CA ALA A 86 5.26 -3.09 19.74
C ALA A 86 6.20 -1.90 19.96
N ASP A 87 7.01 -1.95 21.01
CA ASP A 87 7.99 -0.90 21.34
C ASP A 87 9.06 -0.79 20.24
N GLU A 88 9.50 -1.93 19.69
CA GLU A 88 10.42 -1.93 18.54
C GLU A 88 9.82 -1.27 17.30
N ARG A 89 8.52 -1.47 17.03
CA ARG A 89 7.84 -0.81 15.91
C ARG A 89 7.78 0.70 16.11
N GLU A 90 7.49 1.15 17.33
CA GLU A 90 7.47 2.58 17.65
C GLU A 90 8.87 3.20 17.52
N GLN A 91 9.90 2.55 18.05
CA GLN A 91 11.28 3.00 17.89
C GLN A 91 11.71 3.04 16.43
N ASN A 92 11.32 2.04 15.63
CA ASN A 92 11.61 2.02 14.21
C ASN A 92 10.82 3.08 13.44
N ALA A 93 9.59 3.38 13.84
CA ALA A 93 8.81 4.49 13.29
C ALA A 93 9.50 5.82 13.60
N LEU A 94 9.91 6.05 14.85
CA LEU A 94 10.66 7.24 15.25
C LEU A 94 12.00 7.36 14.53
N ARG A 95 12.78 6.27 14.42
CA ARG A 95 14.03 6.27 13.64
C ARG A 95 13.76 6.58 12.18
N LYS A 96 12.68 6.05 11.61
CA LYS A 96 12.29 6.34 10.22
C LYS A 96 11.92 7.81 10.07
N GLU A 97 11.12 8.37 10.97
CA GLU A 97 10.77 9.79 11.01
C GLU A 97 12.00 10.69 11.18
N GLN A 98 12.93 10.32 12.06
CA GLN A 98 14.21 11.03 12.27
C GLN A 98 15.14 10.91 11.06
N SER A 99 15.14 9.75 10.38
CA SER A 99 15.94 9.52 9.17
C SER A 99 15.37 10.28 7.95
N THR A 100 14.06 10.49 7.94
CA THR A 100 13.45 11.40 6.97
C THR A 100 13.74 12.83 7.39
N MET A 101 14.25 13.64 6.45
CA MET A 101 14.50 15.06 6.66
C MET A 101 13.29 15.74 7.34
N PRO A 102 13.48 16.65 8.32
CA PRO A 102 12.38 17.44 8.84
C PRO A 102 11.77 18.29 7.71
N GLY A 103 10.55 17.93 7.30
CA GLY A 103 9.75 18.63 6.28
C GLY A 103 9.30 17.74 5.12
N GLU A 104 8.20 18.14 4.47
CA GLU A 104 7.71 17.45 3.27
C GLU A 104 8.76 17.48 2.14
N PRO A 105 8.92 16.39 1.37
CA PRO A 105 9.84 16.37 0.24
C PRO A 105 9.49 17.50 -0.73
N LYS A 106 10.44 18.41 -0.99
CA LYS A 106 10.27 19.51 -1.95
C LYS A 106 10.00 18.92 -3.33
N GLN A 107 8.76 19.05 -3.82
CA GLN A 107 8.46 18.73 -5.21
C GLN A 107 9.06 19.80 -6.11
N ILE A 108 10.17 19.48 -6.77
CA ILE A 108 10.72 20.35 -7.82
C ILE A 108 9.89 20.13 -9.07
N ALA A 109 9.07 21.12 -9.42
CA ALA A 109 8.37 21.15 -10.69
C ALA A 109 9.39 21.43 -11.81
N MET A 110 9.85 20.39 -12.50
CA MET A 110 10.62 20.57 -13.73
C MET A 110 9.69 20.95 -14.88
N HIS A 111 10.14 21.88 -15.73
CA HIS A 111 9.53 22.12 -17.03
C HIS A 111 9.68 20.84 -17.87
N LYS A 112 8.57 20.17 -18.17
CA LYS A 112 8.45 18.95 -19.01
C LYS A 112 8.77 17.61 -18.31
N GLY A 113 7.79 17.12 -17.55
CA GLY A 113 7.35 15.72 -17.60
C GLY A 113 8.12 14.65 -16.81
N GLY A 114 9.26 14.95 -16.19
CA GLY A 114 10.01 13.97 -15.39
C GLY A 114 9.84 14.16 -13.89
N ARG A 115 9.07 13.31 -13.21
CA ARG A 115 9.16 13.18 -11.73
C ARG A 115 10.30 12.24 -11.38
N GLN A 116 11.48 12.77 -11.09
CA GLN A 116 12.56 11.96 -10.52
C GLN A 116 12.25 11.74 -9.03
N ARG A 117 12.06 10.48 -8.60
CA ARG A 117 11.93 10.11 -7.18
C ARG A 117 13.26 10.20 -6.42
N ALA A 118 14.36 10.48 -7.12
CA ALA A 118 15.71 10.49 -6.59
C ALA A 118 16.30 11.90 -6.67
N ALA A 119 15.79 12.80 -5.85
CA ALA A 119 16.48 14.06 -5.55
C ALA A 119 16.50 14.21 -4.03
N ASN A 120 17.14 13.27 -3.35
CA ASN A 120 17.53 13.39 -1.94
C ASN A 120 18.77 12.53 -1.72
N VAL A 121 19.84 12.87 -2.43
CA VAL A 121 21.19 12.46 -2.06
C VAL A 121 21.65 13.35 -0.88
N GLY A 122 20.85 13.34 0.20
CA GLY A 122 21.05 14.18 1.38
C GLY A 122 22.08 13.62 2.35
N ASN A 123 22.38 12.32 2.28
CA ASN A 123 23.49 11.70 3.00
C ASN A 123 24.87 12.02 2.41
N LEU A 124 24.94 12.76 1.29
CA LEU A 124 26.19 13.29 0.74
C LEU A 124 26.40 14.78 1.03
N LEU A 125 25.44 15.47 1.67
CA LEU A 125 25.57 16.92 1.79
C LEU A 125 26.52 17.34 2.91
N HIS A 126 26.74 16.53 3.95
CA HIS A 126 27.77 16.81 4.97
C HIS A 126 28.56 15.52 5.29
N SER A 127 29.33 15.00 4.34
CA SER A 127 30.54 14.28 4.76
C SER A 127 31.44 15.30 5.43
N HIS A 128 31.95 15.03 6.63
CA HIS A 128 33.04 15.82 7.18
C HIS A 128 34.19 15.80 6.17
N ARG A 129 34.41 16.91 5.46
CA ARG A 129 35.62 17.10 4.68
C ARG A 129 36.69 17.55 5.66
N THR A 130 37.70 16.73 5.86
CA THR A 130 38.84 17.15 6.65
C THR A 130 39.83 17.92 5.77
N VAL A 131 40.83 18.56 6.36
CA VAL A 131 41.86 19.29 5.59
C VAL A 131 42.66 18.32 4.72
N GLU A 132 42.79 17.06 5.14
CA GLU A 132 43.44 16.00 4.38
C GLU A 132 42.70 15.69 3.07
N ASP A 133 41.36 15.73 3.08
CA ASP A 133 40.56 15.51 1.85
C ASP A 133 40.78 16.61 0.81
N SER A 134 41.04 17.85 1.24
CA SER A 134 41.34 18.96 0.33
C SER A 134 42.78 18.93 -0.19
N LEU A 135 43.71 18.37 0.59
CA LEU A 135 45.13 18.21 0.23
C LEU A 135 45.43 16.91 -0.53
N TYR A 136 44.51 15.96 -0.57
CA TYR A 136 44.68 14.66 -1.24
C TYR A 136 45.16 14.80 -2.70
N GLU A 137 44.61 15.74 -3.45
CA GLU A 137 45.01 15.96 -4.85
C GLU A 137 46.43 16.52 -4.99
N VAL A 138 46.92 17.27 -4.00
CA VAL A 138 48.28 17.82 -3.97
C VAL A 138 49.29 16.70 -3.68
N ILE A 139 48.99 15.86 -2.69
CA ILE A 139 49.82 14.69 -2.33
C ILE A 139 49.93 13.72 -3.51
N ARG A 140 48.83 13.47 -4.23
CA ARG A 140 48.81 12.54 -5.37
C ARG A 140 49.62 13.04 -6.57
N ARG A 141 49.86 14.35 -6.68
CA ARG A 141 50.62 14.98 -7.77
C ARG A 141 52.12 15.10 -7.51
N GLN A 142 52.59 14.78 -6.30
CA GLN A 142 54.02 14.58 -6.04
C GLN A 142 54.49 13.31 -6.75
N ARG A 143 54.88 13.47 -8.02
CA ARG A 143 55.84 12.55 -8.64
C ARG A 143 57.17 12.79 -7.94
N TRP A 144 57.78 11.70 -7.50
CA TRP A 144 59.17 11.69 -7.11
C TRP A 144 59.99 12.02 -8.36
N ASP A 145 60.99 12.88 -8.20
CA ASP A 145 61.94 13.28 -9.25
C ASP A 145 62.53 12.06 -9.98
#